data_AF-A0A3D5R2D4-F1
#
_entry.id   AF-A0A3D5R2D4-F1
#
_cell.length_a   1.000
_cell.length_b   1.000
_cell.length_c   1.000
_cell.angle_alpha   90.00
_cell.angle_beta   90.00
_cell.angle_gamma   90.00
#
_symmetry.space_group_name_H-M   'P 1'
#
loop_
_entity.id
_entity.type
_entity.pdbx_description
1 polymer ?
#
loop_
_entity_poly.entity_id
_entity_poly.type
_entity_poly.pdbx_seq_one_letter_code
_entity_poly.pdbx_strand_id
1 'polypeptide(L)' 'MASKSRDVRIEQRRILEKKLELRLQKLEKLGVTKEKIKSDPLVKNLKSQIRETNTRIAAIDKNTLKIEEL' A
#
# COMPACT_ATOMS: atom_id res chain seq x y z
N MET A 1 11.29 10.98 -16.04
CA MET A 1 9.89 10.88 -16.53
C MET A 1 8.99 10.42 -15.39
N ALA A 2 7.91 11.15 -15.12
CA ALA A 2 6.98 10.83 -14.03
C ALA A 2 6.37 9.41 -14.13
N SER A 3 6.11 8.92 -15.35
CA SER A 3 5.62 7.56 -15.63
C SER A 3 6.51 6.47 -14.99
N LYS A 4 7.84 6.51 -15.15
CA LYS A 4 8.74 5.52 -14.52
C LYS A 4 8.69 5.57 -12.99
N SER A 5 8.48 6.74 -12.39
CA SER A 5 8.35 6.87 -10.93
C SER A 5 7.02 6.30 -10.45
N ARG A 6 5.94 6.51 -11.20
CA ARG A 6 4.61 5.97 -10.92
C ARG A 6 4.59 4.44 -10.92
N ASP A 7 5.15 3.82 -11.96
CA ASP A 7 5.14 2.36 -12.10
C ASP A 7 5.89 1.68 -10.96
N VAL A 8 7.02 2.26 -10.53
CA VAL A 8 7.76 1.80 -9.35
C VAL A 8 6.90 1.89 -8.08
N ARG A 9 6.12 2.96 -7.89
CA ARG A 9 5.21 3.09 -6.73
C ARG A 9 4.07 2.08 -6.77
N ILE A 10 3.55 1.77 -7.96
CA ILE A 10 2.52 0.72 -8.13
C ILE A 10 3.08 -0.65 -7.72
N GLU A 11 4.30 -0.98 -8.17
CA GLU A 11 4.93 -2.25 -7.77
C GLU A 11 5.25 -2.31 -6.27
N GLN A 12 5.72 -1.20 -5.69
CA GLN A 12 5.90 -1.10 -4.23
C GLN A 12 4.59 -1.38 -3.48
N ARG A 13 3.47 -0.80 -3.95
CA ARG A 13 2.15 -1.07 -3.37
C ARG A 13 1.78 -2.55 -3.45
N ARG A 14 1.93 -3.18 -4.62
CA ARG A 14 1.63 -4.61 -4.83
C ARG A 14 2.42 -5.50 -3.87
N ILE A 15 3.71 -5.22 -3.67
CA ILE A 15 4.56 -5.96 -2.73
C ILE A 15 4.06 -5.79 -1.29
N LEU A 16 3.67 -4.58 -0.89
CA LEU A 16 3.14 -4.31 0.45
C LEU A 16 1.79 -5.01 0.69
N GLU A 17 0.90 -5.00 -0.30
CA GLU A 17 -0.39 -5.70 -0.27
C GLU A 17 -0.19 -7.21 -0.09
N LYS A 18 0.72 -7.82 -0.87
CA LYS A 18 1.05 -9.25 -0.73
C LYS A 18 1.62 -9.57 0.65
N LYS A 19 2.49 -8.71 1.20
CA LYS A 19 3.01 -8.88 2.57
C LYS A 19 1.90 -8.80 3.62
N LEU A 20 0.96 -7.87 3.47
CA LEU A 20 -0.18 -7.73 4.36
C LEU A 20 -1.08 -8.98 4.31
N GLU A 21 -1.39 -9.46 3.11
CA GLU A 21 -2.19 -10.67 2.90
C GLU A 21 -1.56 -11.89 3.60
N LEU A 22 -0.26 -12.12 3.38
CA LEU A 22 0.47 -13.22 4.03
C LEU A 22 0.44 -13.11 5.57
N ARG A 23 0.57 -11.89 6.11
CA ARG A 23 0.48 -11.68 7.56
C ARG A 23 -0.91 -11.99 8.09
N LEU A 24 -1.96 -11.55 7.39
CA LEU A 24 -3.35 -11.82 7.78
C LEU A 24 -3.65 -13.32 7.74
N GLN A 25 -3.28 -14.01 6.67
CA GLN A 25 -3.43 -15.47 6.56
C GLN A 25 -2.68 -16.21 7.69
N LYS A 26 -1.47 -15.78 8.05
CA LYS A 26 -0.72 -16.37 9.17
C LYS A 26 -1.43 -16.16 10.51
N LEU A 27 -1.98 -14.96 10.76
CA LEU A 27 -2.70 -14.66 11.99
C LEU A 27 -4.01 -15.44 12.09
N GLU A 28 -4.72 -15.61 10.98
CA GLU A 28 -5.93 -16.42 10.90
C GLU A 28 -5.65 -17.90 11.18
N LYS A 29 -4.59 -18.46 10.58
CA LYS A 29 -4.12 -19.84 10.88
C LYS A 29 -3.74 -20.05 12.34
N LEU A 30 -3.30 -19.00 13.03
CA LEU A 30 -2.98 -19.01 14.46
C LEU A 30 -4.22 -18.79 15.35
N GLY A 31 -5.41 -18.67 14.78
CA GLY A 31 -6.65 -18.43 15.52
C GLY A 31 -6.71 -17.06 16.19
N VAL A 32 -5.94 -16.07 15.70
CA VAL A 32 -5.94 -14.73 16.29
C VAL A 32 -7.27 -14.03 16.00
N THR A 33 -7.91 -13.52 17.04
CA THR A 33 -9.20 -12.82 16.91
C THR A 33 -9.06 -11.55 16.06
N LYS A 34 -10.15 -11.15 15.39
CA LYS A 34 -10.17 -9.94 14.54
C LYS A 34 -9.74 -8.68 15.29
N GLU A 35 -10.07 -8.57 16.57
CA GLU A 35 -9.65 -7.46 17.45
C GLU A 35 -8.13 -7.42 17.62
N LYS A 36 -7.52 -8.57 17.92
CA LYS A 36 -6.07 -8.69 18.05
C LYS A 36 -5.35 -8.45 16.73
N ILE A 37 -5.93 -8.89 15.60
CA ILE A 37 -5.42 -8.58 14.25
C ILE A 37 -5.43 -7.06 13.99
N LYS A 38 -6.48 -6.34 14.39
CA LYS A 38 -6.54 -4.87 14.25
C LYS A 38 -5.47 -4.16 15.08
N SER A 39 -5.10 -4.72 16.23
CA SER A 39 -4.01 -4.20 17.08
C SER A 39 -2.61 -4.62 16.64
N ASP A 40 -2.46 -5.60 15.75
CA ASP A 40 -1.17 -6.12 15.30
C ASP A 40 -0.29 -5.00 14.71
N PRO A 41 0.90 -4.71 15.29
CA PRO A 41 1.75 -3.61 14.86
C PRO A 41 2.17 -3.70 13.40
N LEU A 42 2.43 -4.92 12.91
CA LEU A 42 2.87 -5.15 11.54
C LEU A 42 1.72 -4.90 10.54
N VAL A 43 0.51 -5.38 10.84
CA VAL A 43 -0.70 -5.07 10.05
C VAL A 43 -0.94 -3.56 10.00
N LYS A 44 -0.83 -2.85 11.13
CA LYS A 44 -0.98 -1.39 11.18
C LYS A 44 0.05 -0.68 10.31
N ASN A 45 1.32 -1.07 10.43
CA ASN A 45 2.41 -0.47 9.67
C ASN A 45 2.23 -0.69 8.16
N LEU A 46 1.95 -1.93 7.74
CA LEU A 46 1.72 -2.25 6.31
C LEU A 46 0.54 -1.46 5.74
N LYS A 47 -0.59 -1.36 6.46
CA LYS A 47 -1.72 -0.51 6.05
C LYS A 47 -1.36 0.97 5.99
N SER A 48 -0.48 1.46 6.85
CA SER A 48 0.02 2.84 6.81
C SER A 48 0.84 3.08 5.54
N GLN A 49 1.80 2.20 5.26
CA GLN A 49 2.66 2.29 4.07
C GLN A 49 1.88 2.20 2.77
N ILE A 50 0.86 1.34 2.69
CA ILE A 50 -0.04 1.24 1.53
C ILE A 50 -0.79 2.57 1.31
N ARG A 51 -1.35 3.16 2.37
CA ARG A 51 -2.05 4.46 2.29
C ARG A 51 -1.11 5.56 1.82
N GLU A 52 0.09 5.65 2.38
CA GLU A 52 1.09 6.64 1.99
C GLU A 52 1.51 6.48 0.52
N THR A 53 1.68 5.23 0.06
CA THR A 53 2.00 4.92 -1.34
C THR A 53 0.88 5.32 -2.28
N ASN A 54 -0.38 5.08 -1.90
CA ASN A 54 -1.55 5.53 -2.66
C ASN A 54 -1.60 7.05 -2.79
N THR A 55 -1.35 7.78 -1.70
CA THR A 55 -1.28 9.26 -1.74
C THR A 55 -0.21 9.75 -2.70
N ARG A 56 0.96 9.10 -2.73
CA ARG A 56 2.05 9.45 -3.65
C ARG A 56 1.67 9.16 -5.11
N ILE A 57 1.06 8.02 -5.40
CA ILE A 57 0.58 7.70 -6.75
C ILE A 57 -0.44 8.76 -7.20
N ALA A 58 -1.43 9.09 -6.37
CA ALA A 58 -2.43 10.09 -6.70
C ALA A 58 -1.82 11.49 -6.95
N ALA A 59 -0.79 11.87 -6.20
CA ALA A 59 -0.08 13.12 -6.41
C ALA A 59 0.68 13.14 -7.75
N ILE A 60 1.31 12.02 -8.12
CA ILE A 60 1.96 11.86 -9.42
C ILE A 60 0.92 11.97 -10.54
N ASP A 61 -0.20 11.27 -10.41
CA ASP A 61 -1.28 11.24 -11.41
C ASP A 61 -1.87 12.63 -11.62
N LYS A 62 -2.10 13.38 -10.53
CA LYS A 62 -2.56 14.77 -10.62
C LYS A 62 -1.54 15.67 -11.31
N ASN A 63 -0.26 15.46 -11.07
CA ASN A 63 0.79 16.25 -11.70
C ASN A 63 0.96 15.91 -13.19
N THR A 64 0.83 14.64 -13.58
CA THR A 64 0.88 14.24 -14.99
C THR A 64 -0.28 14.83 -15.77
N LEU A 65 -1.51 14.79 -15.23
CA LEU A 65 -2.67 15.42 -15.86
C LEU A 65 -2.44 16.92 -16.07
N LYS A 66 -1.94 17.64 -15.06
CA LYS A 66 -1.66 19.07 -15.18
C LYS A 66 -0.60 19.40 -16.25
N ILE A 67 0.37 18.51 -16.46
CA ILE A 67 1.40 18.68 -17.51
C ILE A 67 0.81 18.39 -18.89
N GLU A 68 -0.08 17.40 -19.02
CA GLU A 68 -0.76 17.06 -20.28
C GLU A 68 -1.80 18.11 -20.70
N GLU A 69 -2.36 18.87 -19.74
CA GLU A 69 -3.28 19.98 -19.97
C GLU A 69 -2.59 21.32 -20.34
N LEU A 70 -1.26 21.40 -20.25
CA LEU A 70 -0.44 22.58 -20.59
C LEU A 70 0.14 22.48 -22.00
#